data_AF-A0A7S1ERQ2-F1
#
_entry.id   AF-A0A7S1ERQ2-F1
#
_cell.length_a   1.000
_cell.length_b   1.000
_cell.length_c   1.000
_cell.angle_alpha   90.00
_cell.angle_beta   90.00
_cell.angle_gamma   90.00
#
_symmetry.space_group_name_H-M   'P 1'
#
loop_
_entity.id
_entity.type
_entity.pdbx_description
1 polymer ?
#
loop_
_entity_poly.entity_id
_entity_poly.type
_entity_poly.pdbx_seq_one_letter_code
_entity_poly.pdbx_strand_id
1 'polypeptide(L)'
;YLLFRSFCKLAMRAVPEGSSAESVPVKSRLLALDLLKSILSQAGHRFRTVRQFVYGMRTYLGPALIGACLGNEYSVLDAALSIAELLILRDSFRSCLKLEVRSLFERVLFRFAESPSAGVLRHRRTITFIATIFEQPQIMVDFFVNYDCDLGSPNIFAKCIEELASSSNLDTPQPEHARSIRVLSLSALANSLNALYKWYLNGNQYAHVDTRQQQPDESESENVKDVLEAYETLSSASEFVKGFRSKKVLETGISKFNLNPKKGIEYLLENQFIPARTPNDVAYFLLNTAGLDATLIGECLGEADEFRVSVM
;
A
#
# COMPACT_ATOMS: atom_id res chain seq x y z
N TYR A 1 3.42 0.66 -29.49
CA TYR A 1 4.34 1.23 -28.49
C TYR A 1 4.49 2.75 -28.63
N LEU A 2 4.93 3.27 -29.78
CA LEU A 2 5.15 4.72 -29.98
C LEU A 2 3.89 5.56 -29.69
N LEU A 3 2.73 5.14 -30.20
CA LEU A 3 1.45 5.80 -29.94
C LEU A 3 1.14 5.93 -28.43
N PHE A 4 1.25 4.81 -27.70
CA PHE A 4 1.07 4.76 -26.24
C PHE A 4 2.02 5.72 -25.52
N ARG A 5 3.31 5.69 -25.87
CA ARG A 5 4.31 6.60 -25.30
C ARG A 5 3.97 8.07 -25.57
N SER A 6 3.52 8.40 -26.78
CA SER A 6 3.13 9.76 -27.14
C SER A 6 1.94 10.24 -26.31
N PHE A 7 0.93 9.39 -26.08
CA PHE A 7 -0.19 9.74 -25.22
C PHE A 7 0.20 9.91 -23.74
N CYS A 8 1.08 9.06 -23.20
CA CYS A 8 1.60 9.28 -21.84
C CYS A 8 2.33 10.62 -21.72
N LYS A 9 3.17 10.97 -22.70
CA LYS A 9 3.85 12.28 -22.73
C LYS A 9 2.87 13.45 -22.83
N LEU A 10 1.78 13.28 -23.58
CA LEU A 10 0.74 14.29 -23.71
C LEU A 10 -0.01 14.49 -22.38
N ALA A 11 -0.32 13.41 -21.67
CA ALA A 11 -0.94 13.45 -20.35
C ALA A 11 -0.05 14.11 -19.27
N MET A 12 1.28 14.08 -19.45
CA MET A 12 2.27 14.73 -18.56
C MET A 12 2.47 16.23 -18.82
N ARG A 13 1.94 16.79 -19.91
CA ARG A 13 2.20 18.21 -20.22
C ARG A 13 1.67 19.11 -19.10
N ALA A 14 2.48 20.07 -18.68
CA ALA A 14 2.09 21.07 -17.71
C ALA A 14 0.92 21.90 -18.26
N VAL A 15 -0.05 22.17 -17.40
CA VAL A 15 -1.12 23.12 -17.68
C VAL A 15 -0.67 24.47 -17.10
N PRO A 16 -0.63 25.55 -17.89
CA PRO A 16 -0.26 26.87 -17.37
C PRO A 16 -1.15 27.29 -16.20
N GLU A 17 -0.55 27.93 -15.19
CA GLU A 17 -1.29 28.44 -14.03
C GLU A 17 -2.38 29.44 -14.46
N GLY A 18 -3.56 29.33 -13.87
CA GLY A 18 -4.73 30.16 -14.22
C GLY A 18 -5.51 29.71 -15.47
N SER A 19 -5.13 28.59 -16.10
CA SER A 19 -5.93 28.00 -17.18
C SER A 19 -7.31 27.59 -16.67
N SER A 20 -8.38 27.94 -17.38
CA SER A 20 -9.72 27.43 -17.04
C SER A 20 -9.83 25.94 -17.35
N ALA A 21 -10.80 25.27 -16.73
CA ALA A 21 -11.13 23.87 -17.00
C ALA A 21 -11.47 23.61 -18.48
N GLU A 22 -11.92 24.63 -19.23
CA GLU A 22 -12.26 24.53 -20.65
C GLU A 22 -11.09 24.82 -21.59
N SER A 23 -9.92 25.16 -21.04
CA SER A 23 -8.74 25.49 -21.81
C SER A 23 -8.25 24.30 -22.66
N VAL A 24 -7.65 24.63 -23.80
CA VAL A 24 -7.07 23.63 -24.72
C VAL A 24 -6.07 22.70 -24.03
N PRO A 25 -5.17 23.16 -23.13
CA PRO A 25 -4.25 22.28 -22.41
C PRO A 25 -4.97 21.23 -21.55
N VAL A 26 -6.02 21.61 -20.81
CA VAL A 26 -6.79 20.69 -19.96
C VAL A 26 -7.54 19.66 -20.81
N LYS A 27 -8.26 20.12 -21.85
CA LYS A 27 -8.97 19.25 -22.80
C LYS A 27 -8.03 18.27 -23.51
N SER A 28 -6.83 18.74 -23.89
CA SER A 28 -5.83 17.89 -24.53
C SER A 28 -5.30 16.80 -23.59
N ARG A 29 -5.16 17.08 -22.28
CA ARG A 29 -4.74 16.09 -21.29
C ARG A 29 -5.84 15.07 -21.03
N LEU A 30 -7.08 15.52 -20.88
CA LEU A 30 -8.24 14.64 -20.70
C LEU A 30 -8.38 13.67 -21.88
N LEU A 31 -8.33 14.19 -23.11
CA LEU A 31 -8.36 13.35 -24.32
C LEU A 31 -7.22 12.32 -24.33
N ALA A 32 -6.01 12.71 -23.93
CA ALA A 32 -4.88 11.78 -23.85
C ALA A 32 -5.13 10.66 -22.83
N LEU A 33 -5.68 10.99 -21.66
CA LEU A 33 -6.04 10.03 -20.61
C LEU A 33 -7.18 9.11 -21.08
N ASP A 34 -8.21 9.63 -21.75
CA ASP A 34 -9.31 8.82 -22.28
C ASP A 34 -8.83 7.82 -23.35
N LEU A 35 -7.93 8.27 -24.24
CA LEU A 35 -7.31 7.40 -25.23
C LEU A 35 -6.43 6.32 -24.57
N LEU A 36 -5.68 6.68 -23.52
CA LEU A 36 -4.91 5.71 -22.73
C LEU A 36 -5.83 4.69 -22.05
N LYS A 37 -6.92 5.14 -21.42
CA LYS A 37 -7.93 4.27 -20.79
C LYS A 37 -8.53 3.30 -21.81
N SER A 38 -8.87 3.78 -23.00
CA SER A 38 -9.38 2.95 -24.09
C SER A 38 -8.37 1.89 -24.55
N ILE A 39 -7.11 2.28 -24.76
CA ILE A 39 -6.02 1.35 -25.12
C ILE A 39 -5.85 0.26 -24.05
N LEU A 40 -5.83 0.65 -22.77
CA LEU A 40 -5.63 -0.27 -21.65
C LEU A 40 -6.84 -1.19 -21.43
N SER A 41 -8.04 -0.70 -21.69
CA SER A 41 -9.28 -1.49 -21.60
C SER A 41 -9.32 -2.61 -22.64
N GLN A 42 -8.76 -2.35 -23.82
CA GLN A 42 -8.69 -3.29 -24.95
C GLN A 42 -7.35 -4.04 -25.02
N ALA A 43 -6.44 -3.79 -24.08
CA ALA A 43 -5.11 -4.37 -24.09
C ALA A 43 -5.15 -5.91 -23.94
N GLY A 44 -4.73 -6.62 -24.99
CA GLY A 44 -4.61 -8.07 -25.00
C GLY A 44 -3.34 -8.60 -24.32
N HIS A 45 -3.11 -9.92 -24.40
CA HIS A 45 -1.94 -10.59 -23.79
C HIS A 45 -0.58 -10.00 -24.19
N ARG A 46 -0.41 -9.63 -25.47
CA ARG A 46 0.86 -9.07 -25.97
C ARG A 46 1.24 -7.72 -25.36
N PHE A 47 0.26 -6.91 -24.97
CA PHE A 47 0.55 -5.63 -24.30
C PHE A 47 1.20 -5.84 -22.92
N ARG A 48 1.01 -7.04 -22.35
CA ARG A 48 1.36 -7.38 -20.97
C ARG A 48 2.68 -8.15 -20.88
N THR A 49 3.01 -8.93 -21.90
CA THR A 49 4.24 -9.75 -21.91
C THR A 49 5.43 -9.09 -22.61
N VAL A 50 5.18 -8.13 -23.51
CA VAL A 50 6.25 -7.45 -24.23
C VAL A 50 6.95 -6.45 -23.31
N ARG A 51 8.26 -6.69 -23.06
CA ARG A 51 9.10 -5.86 -22.17
C ARG A 51 9.02 -4.35 -22.46
N GLN A 52 8.87 -3.96 -23.73
CA GLN A 52 8.74 -2.56 -24.11
C GLN A 52 7.48 -1.91 -23.54
N PHE A 53 6.34 -2.61 -23.52
CA PHE A 53 5.11 -2.08 -22.95
C PHE A 53 5.17 -2.04 -21.43
N VAL A 54 5.72 -3.07 -20.78
CA VAL A 54 5.96 -3.06 -19.33
C VAL A 54 6.86 -1.87 -18.94
N TYR A 55 7.98 -1.68 -19.64
CA TYR A 55 8.82 -0.50 -19.49
C TYR A 55 8.03 0.79 -19.73
N GLY A 56 7.20 0.81 -20.77
CA GLY A 56 6.37 1.97 -21.08
C GLY A 56 5.39 2.34 -19.97
N MET A 57 4.79 1.33 -19.33
CA MET A 57 3.87 1.52 -18.23
C MET A 57 4.59 2.09 -16.99
N ARG A 58 5.75 1.52 -16.63
CA ARG A 58 6.54 1.97 -15.49
C ARG A 58 7.14 3.36 -15.69
N THR A 59 7.74 3.60 -16.85
CA THR A 59 8.52 4.82 -17.10
C THR A 59 7.68 6.00 -17.57
N TYR A 60 6.56 5.77 -18.26
CA TYR A 60 5.74 6.85 -18.80
C TYR A 60 4.35 6.92 -18.17
N LEU A 61 3.62 5.80 -18.06
CA LEU A 61 2.24 5.84 -17.58
C LEU A 61 2.16 6.13 -16.07
N GLY A 62 2.89 5.41 -15.23
CA GLY A 62 2.89 5.63 -13.77
C GLY A 62 3.15 7.10 -13.38
N PRO A 63 4.26 7.71 -13.85
CA PRO A 63 4.54 9.12 -13.62
C PRO A 63 3.48 10.07 -14.19
N ALA A 64 2.89 9.73 -15.36
CA ALA A 64 1.81 10.53 -15.95
C ALA A 64 0.55 10.54 -15.08
N LEU A 65 0.16 9.40 -14.53
CA LEU A 65 -1.01 9.30 -13.65
C LEU A 65 -0.77 10.04 -12.33
N ILE A 66 0.38 9.85 -11.69
CA ILE A 66 0.74 10.55 -10.45
C ILE A 66 0.78 12.06 -10.69
N GLY A 67 1.44 12.52 -11.75
CA GLY A 67 1.50 13.94 -12.12
C GLY A 67 0.13 14.54 -12.46
N ALA A 68 -0.78 13.75 -13.03
CA ALA A 68 -2.17 14.15 -13.25
C ALA A 68 -2.93 14.33 -11.93
N CYS A 69 -2.76 13.41 -10.97
CA CYS A 69 -3.43 13.50 -9.68
C CYS A 69 -2.94 14.68 -8.83
N LEU A 70 -1.66 15.04 -8.91
CA LEU A 70 -1.08 16.15 -8.16
C LEU A 70 -1.39 17.54 -8.76
N GLY A 71 -2.05 17.59 -9.92
CA GLY A 71 -2.48 18.84 -10.55
C GLY A 71 -3.67 19.51 -9.83
N ASN A 72 -3.98 20.73 -10.28
CA ASN A 72 -5.10 21.51 -9.74
C ASN A 72 -6.47 21.08 -10.28
N GLU A 73 -6.50 20.51 -11.49
CA GLU A 73 -7.75 20.15 -12.16
C GLU A 73 -8.31 18.81 -11.68
N TYR A 74 -9.48 18.87 -11.01
CA TYR A 74 -10.14 17.67 -10.48
C TYR A 74 -10.54 16.67 -11.58
N SER A 75 -10.99 17.13 -12.75
CA SER A 75 -11.37 16.25 -13.88
C SER A 75 -10.19 15.40 -14.37
N VAL A 76 -8.99 15.98 -14.39
CA VAL A 76 -7.76 15.29 -14.79
C VAL A 76 -7.31 14.28 -13.74
N LEU A 77 -7.44 14.64 -12.46
CA LEU A 77 -7.23 13.71 -11.33
C LEU A 77 -8.20 12.52 -11.41
N ASP A 78 -9.48 12.78 -11.61
CA ASP A 78 -10.53 11.75 -11.67
C ASP A 78 -10.28 10.76 -12.82
N ALA A 79 -9.98 11.27 -14.01
CA ALA A 79 -9.62 10.44 -15.16
C ALA A 79 -8.37 9.59 -14.90
N ALA A 80 -7.34 10.15 -14.25
CA ALA A 80 -6.12 9.42 -13.91
C ALA A 80 -6.38 8.31 -12.88
N LEU A 81 -7.15 8.59 -11.83
CA LEU A 81 -7.52 7.59 -10.83
C LEU A 81 -8.39 6.48 -11.43
N SER A 82 -9.29 6.79 -12.37
CA SER A 82 -10.04 5.77 -13.10
C SER A 82 -9.17 4.84 -13.97
N ILE A 83 -8.04 5.33 -14.50
CA ILE A 83 -7.07 4.47 -15.18
C ILE A 83 -6.35 3.60 -14.15
N ALA A 84 -5.94 4.15 -13.02
CA ALA A 84 -5.29 3.39 -11.95
C ALA A 84 -6.20 2.29 -11.39
N GLU A 85 -7.49 2.56 -11.19
CA GLU A 85 -8.52 1.56 -10.84
C GLU A 85 -8.54 0.44 -11.88
N LEU A 86 -8.62 0.78 -13.17
CA LEU A 86 -8.62 -0.22 -14.24
C LEU A 86 -7.35 -1.10 -14.24
N LEU A 87 -6.20 -0.52 -13.93
CA LEU A 87 -4.94 -1.26 -13.84
C LEU A 87 -4.89 -2.18 -12.62
N ILE A 88 -5.38 -1.73 -11.46
CA ILE A 88 -5.39 -2.51 -10.22
C ILE A 88 -6.45 -3.63 -10.29
N LEU A 89 -7.65 -3.31 -10.75
CA LEU A 89 -8.77 -4.28 -10.88
C LEU A 89 -8.50 -5.37 -11.91
N ARG A 90 -7.53 -5.16 -12.82
CA ARG A 90 -7.12 -6.17 -13.81
C ARG A 90 -5.89 -6.91 -13.32
N ASP A 91 -6.10 -8.18 -12.97
CA ASP A 91 -5.07 -9.10 -12.48
C ASP A 91 -3.73 -8.99 -13.24
N SER A 92 -3.83 -8.94 -14.57
CA SER A 92 -2.68 -9.01 -15.45
C SER A 92 -1.75 -7.77 -15.49
N PHE A 93 -2.10 -6.68 -14.81
CA PHE A 93 -1.23 -5.50 -14.67
C PHE A 93 -0.67 -5.33 -13.25
N ARG A 94 -1.26 -5.99 -12.23
CA ARG A 94 -0.89 -5.80 -10.82
C ARG A 94 0.58 -6.16 -10.56
N SER A 95 1.01 -7.33 -11.03
CA SER A 95 2.36 -7.86 -10.75
C SER A 95 3.48 -6.98 -11.32
N CYS A 96 3.23 -6.27 -12.43
CA CYS A 96 4.24 -5.44 -13.05
C CYS A 96 4.25 -3.99 -12.55
N LEU A 97 3.28 -3.56 -11.75
CA LEU A 97 3.11 -2.18 -11.27
C LEU A 97 3.22 -2.01 -9.75
N LYS A 98 3.77 -2.99 -9.03
CA LYS A 98 3.87 -2.96 -7.56
C LYS A 98 4.46 -1.63 -7.02
N LEU A 99 5.56 -1.15 -7.61
CA LEU A 99 6.20 0.09 -7.16
C LEU A 99 5.40 1.34 -7.52
N GLU A 100 4.77 1.35 -8.69
CA GLU A 100 3.94 2.45 -9.17
C GLU A 100 2.65 2.58 -8.36
N VAL A 101 2.01 1.45 -8.01
CA VAL A 101 0.86 1.40 -7.12
C VAL A 101 1.26 1.88 -5.73
N ARG A 102 2.37 1.38 -5.16
CA ARG A 102 2.91 1.90 -3.89
C ARG A 102 3.08 3.42 -3.93
N SER A 103 3.74 3.93 -4.97
CA SER A 103 3.98 5.37 -5.12
C SER A 103 2.69 6.17 -5.28
N LEU A 104 1.64 5.63 -5.90
CA LEU A 104 0.32 6.27 -5.98
C LEU A 104 -0.32 6.40 -4.59
N PHE A 105 -0.28 5.33 -3.79
CA PHE A 105 -0.83 5.35 -2.44
C PHE A 105 -0.07 6.32 -1.52
N GLU A 106 1.25 6.18 -1.42
CA GLU A 106 2.07 6.99 -0.51
C GLU A 106 2.06 8.48 -0.87
N ARG A 107 2.18 8.81 -2.17
CA ARG A 107 2.41 10.21 -2.59
C ARG A 107 1.12 10.97 -2.91
N VAL A 108 0.03 10.26 -3.18
CA VAL A 108 -1.22 10.86 -3.66
C VAL A 108 -2.37 10.53 -2.70
N LEU A 109 -2.77 9.26 -2.62
CA LEU A 109 -4.01 8.89 -1.93
C LEU A 109 -3.95 9.18 -0.44
N PHE A 110 -2.92 8.69 0.27
CA PHE A 110 -2.80 8.93 1.71
C PHE A 110 -2.61 10.42 2.02
N ARG A 111 -1.86 11.14 1.19
CA ARG A 111 -1.75 12.60 1.32
C ARG A 111 -3.11 13.31 1.21
N PHE A 112 -3.99 12.86 0.32
CA PHE A 112 -5.34 13.43 0.17
C PHE A 112 -6.30 12.99 1.28
N ALA A 113 -6.10 11.81 1.86
CA ALA A 113 -6.89 11.32 2.97
C ALA A 113 -6.55 12.09 4.27
N GLU A 114 -5.26 12.22 4.58
CA GLU A 114 -4.74 12.81 5.82
C GLU A 114 -4.76 14.34 5.84
N SER A 115 -4.57 14.99 4.68
CA SER A 115 -4.40 16.43 4.63
C SER A 115 -5.74 17.17 4.63
N PRO A 116 -6.06 17.98 5.66
CA PRO A 116 -7.30 18.75 5.68
C PRO A 116 -7.36 19.82 4.58
N SER A 117 -6.23 20.20 4.00
CA SER A 117 -6.14 21.17 2.90
C SER A 117 -6.25 20.56 1.50
N ALA A 118 -6.32 19.22 1.38
CA ALA A 118 -6.43 18.55 0.08
C ALA A 118 -7.77 18.86 -0.64
N GLY A 119 -8.79 19.22 0.13
CA GLY A 119 -10.13 19.55 -0.34
C GLY A 119 -11.07 18.34 -0.36
N VAL A 120 -12.34 18.65 -0.09
CA VAL A 120 -13.49 17.72 -0.01
C VAL A 120 -13.54 16.73 -1.18
N LEU A 121 -13.41 17.21 -2.42
CA LEU A 121 -13.53 16.37 -3.61
C LEU A 121 -12.41 15.33 -3.72
N ARG A 122 -11.17 15.71 -3.41
CA ARG A 122 -10.02 14.80 -3.46
C ARG A 122 -10.08 13.74 -2.37
N HIS A 123 -10.45 14.15 -1.16
CA HIS A 123 -10.66 13.23 -0.05
C HIS A 123 -11.77 12.23 -0.37
N ARG A 124 -12.95 12.69 -0.79
CA ARG A 124 -14.06 11.81 -1.21
C ARG A 124 -13.64 10.86 -2.32
N ARG A 125 -12.94 11.34 -3.35
CA ARG A 125 -12.50 10.50 -4.47
C ARG A 125 -11.50 9.43 -4.04
N THR A 126 -10.64 9.73 -3.06
CA THR A 126 -9.71 8.79 -2.44
C THR A 126 -10.44 7.66 -1.72
N ILE A 127 -11.42 8.00 -0.88
CA ILE A 127 -12.25 7.00 -0.18
C ILE A 127 -13.03 6.14 -1.18
N THR A 128 -13.60 6.75 -2.22
CA THR A 128 -14.27 5.99 -3.30
C THR A 128 -13.30 5.05 -4.01
N PHE A 129 -12.10 5.51 -4.33
CA PHE A 129 -11.07 4.68 -4.99
C PHE A 129 -10.75 3.45 -4.15
N ILE A 130 -10.46 3.62 -2.85
CA ILE A 130 -10.15 2.52 -1.92
C ILE A 130 -11.34 1.56 -1.83
N ALA A 131 -12.56 2.10 -1.65
CA ALA A 131 -13.76 1.29 -1.56
C ALA A 131 -13.96 0.42 -2.81
N THR A 132 -13.78 0.98 -4.01
CA THR A 132 -13.95 0.26 -5.28
C THR A 132 -12.93 -0.86 -5.45
N ILE A 133 -11.65 -0.62 -5.15
CA ILE A 133 -10.64 -1.68 -5.33
C ILE A 133 -10.78 -2.81 -4.29
N PHE A 134 -11.29 -2.50 -3.10
CA PHE A 134 -11.49 -3.49 -2.02
C PHE A 134 -12.83 -4.24 -2.12
N GLU A 135 -13.64 -3.99 -3.15
CA GLU A 135 -14.75 -4.87 -3.48
C GLU A 135 -14.29 -6.28 -3.87
N GLN A 136 -13.07 -6.42 -4.42
CA GLN A 136 -12.51 -7.73 -4.81
C GLN A 136 -11.59 -8.27 -3.70
N PRO A 137 -11.90 -9.43 -3.09
CA PRO A 137 -11.11 -9.96 -1.99
C PRO A 137 -9.68 -10.35 -2.38
N GLN A 138 -9.46 -10.79 -3.62
CA GLN A 138 -8.11 -11.09 -4.08
C GLN A 138 -7.21 -9.85 -4.12
N ILE A 139 -7.77 -8.65 -4.39
CA ILE A 139 -6.99 -7.41 -4.37
C ILE A 139 -6.55 -7.08 -2.95
N MET A 140 -7.44 -7.26 -1.97
CA MET A 140 -7.09 -7.06 -0.55
C MET A 140 -5.96 -8.00 -0.11
N VAL A 141 -6.06 -9.29 -0.45
CA VAL A 141 -5.00 -10.28 -0.18
C VAL A 141 -3.70 -9.88 -0.87
N ASP A 142 -3.75 -9.50 -2.14
CA ASP A 142 -2.55 -9.08 -2.88
C ASP A 142 -1.91 -7.83 -2.27
N PHE A 143 -2.70 -6.87 -1.80
CA PHE A 143 -2.17 -5.68 -1.14
C PHE A 143 -1.51 -6.04 0.19
N PHE A 144 -2.14 -6.88 0.99
CA PHE A 144 -1.58 -7.36 2.24
C PHE A 144 -0.24 -8.10 2.00
N VAL A 145 -0.22 -9.05 1.08
CA VAL A 145 0.99 -9.83 0.77
C VAL A 145 2.09 -8.97 0.16
N ASN A 146 1.75 -8.09 -0.79
CA ASN A 146 2.78 -7.33 -1.51
C ASN A 146 3.35 -6.17 -0.69
N TYR A 147 2.62 -5.61 0.27
CA TYR A 147 3.04 -4.41 0.97
C TYR A 147 3.18 -4.62 2.48
N ASP A 148 2.18 -5.20 3.13
CA ASP A 148 2.15 -5.35 4.59
C ASP A 148 3.00 -6.54 5.06
N CYS A 149 3.15 -7.59 4.25
CA CYS A 149 4.06 -8.72 4.53
C CYS A 149 5.50 -8.50 4.05
N ASP A 150 5.77 -7.41 3.32
CA ASP A 150 7.09 -7.11 2.74
C ASP A 150 7.86 -6.13 3.63
N LEU A 151 9.06 -6.54 4.08
CA LEU A 151 9.92 -5.77 4.98
C LEU A 151 10.30 -4.40 4.42
N GLY A 152 10.46 -4.29 3.10
CA GLY A 152 10.87 -3.05 2.43
C GLY A 152 9.72 -2.11 2.06
N SER A 153 8.48 -2.48 2.36
CA SER A 153 7.27 -1.78 1.91
C SER A 153 6.47 -1.20 3.08
N PRO A 154 5.73 -0.10 2.88
CA PRO A 154 4.80 0.42 3.90
C PRO A 154 3.60 -0.51 4.05
N ASN A 155 2.89 -0.41 5.17
CA ASN A 155 1.64 -1.14 5.42
C ASN A 155 0.46 -0.49 4.67
N ILE A 156 0.42 -0.63 3.34
CA ILE A 156 -0.60 0.01 2.49
C ILE A 156 -1.99 -0.55 2.78
N PHE A 157 -2.13 -1.87 2.95
CA PHE A 157 -3.43 -2.48 3.20
C PHE A 157 -4.00 -2.00 4.54
N ALA A 158 -3.25 -2.14 5.62
CA ALA A 158 -3.65 -1.66 6.94
C ALA A 158 -4.02 -0.17 6.91
N LYS A 159 -3.18 0.66 6.28
CA LYS A 159 -3.45 2.10 6.17
C LYS A 159 -4.72 2.41 5.38
N CYS A 160 -5.06 1.65 4.34
CA CYS A 160 -6.35 1.81 3.67
C CYS A 160 -7.54 1.56 4.60
N ILE A 161 -7.46 0.52 5.44
CA ILE A 161 -8.51 0.21 6.43
C ILE A 161 -8.59 1.31 7.49
N GLU A 162 -7.45 1.81 7.96
CA GLU A 162 -7.37 2.94 8.88
C GLU A 162 -7.98 4.22 8.30
N GLU A 163 -7.70 4.55 7.04
CA GLU A 163 -8.29 5.72 6.38
C GLU A 163 -9.81 5.61 6.22
N LEU A 164 -10.32 4.43 5.86
CA LEU A 164 -11.77 4.18 5.83
C LEU A 164 -12.38 4.33 7.23
N ALA A 165 -11.74 3.77 8.26
CA ALA A 165 -12.21 3.87 9.64
C ALA A 165 -12.17 5.30 10.18
N SER A 166 -11.08 6.03 9.95
CA SER A 166 -10.92 7.44 10.32
C SER A 166 -11.97 8.32 9.63
N SER A 167 -12.16 8.12 8.33
CA SER A 167 -13.16 8.86 7.53
C SER A 167 -14.62 8.54 7.91
N SER A 168 -14.86 7.41 8.59
CA SER A 168 -16.18 7.13 9.17
C SER A 168 -16.51 8.05 10.35
N ASN A 169 -15.51 8.53 11.08
CA ASN A 169 -15.65 9.44 12.22
C ASN A 169 -15.37 10.89 11.86
N LEU A 170 -15.44 11.25 10.56
CA LEU A 170 -15.06 12.58 10.09
C LEU A 170 -15.95 13.67 10.70
N ASP A 171 -15.36 14.53 11.53
CA ASP A 171 -15.99 15.72 12.08
C ASP A 171 -15.70 16.92 11.19
N THR A 172 -16.68 17.31 10.35
CA THR A 172 -16.56 18.48 9.46
C THR A 172 -17.70 19.47 9.72
N PRO A 173 -17.47 20.77 9.46
CA PRO A 173 -18.52 21.79 9.54
C PRO A 173 -19.63 21.62 8.49
N GLN A 174 -19.46 20.74 7.49
CA GLN A 174 -20.47 20.41 6.48
C GLN A 174 -21.14 19.06 6.78
N PRO A 175 -22.34 19.05 7.39
CA PRO A 175 -22.96 17.83 7.92
C PRO A 175 -23.39 16.83 6.83
N GLU A 176 -23.89 17.31 5.68
CA GLU A 176 -24.29 16.42 4.58
C GLU A 176 -23.09 15.72 3.94
N HIS A 177 -21.99 16.45 3.75
CA HIS A 177 -20.76 15.91 3.21
C HIS A 177 -20.16 14.87 4.15
N ALA A 178 -20.04 15.20 5.44
CA ALA A 178 -19.59 14.28 6.48
C ALA A 178 -20.43 13.00 6.52
N ARG A 179 -21.77 13.13 6.45
CA ARG A 179 -22.68 11.98 6.37
C ARG A 179 -22.42 11.12 5.12
N SER A 180 -22.21 11.74 3.97
CA SER A 180 -21.98 11.02 2.72
C SER A 180 -20.69 10.19 2.74
N ILE A 181 -19.59 10.74 3.27
CA ILE A 181 -18.32 10.03 3.43
C ILE A 181 -18.48 8.94 4.49
N ARG A 182 -19.12 9.24 5.63
CA ARG A 182 -19.35 8.26 6.69
C ARG A 182 -20.07 7.01 6.18
N VAL A 183 -21.15 7.18 5.41
CA VAL A 183 -21.88 6.06 4.81
C VAL A 183 -21.00 5.29 3.83
N LEU A 184 -20.27 5.99 2.96
CA LEU A 184 -19.36 5.37 1.99
C LEU A 184 -18.29 4.53 2.70
N SER A 185 -17.62 5.09 3.72
CA SER A 185 -16.54 4.42 4.43
C SER A 185 -17.03 3.22 5.24
N LEU A 186 -18.14 3.35 5.98
CA LEU A 186 -18.71 2.23 6.74
C LEU A 186 -19.18 1.11 5.81
N SER A 187 -19.81 1.46 4.68
CA SER A 187 -20.20 0.46 3.68
C SER A 187 -18.97 -0.23 3.10
N ALA A 188 -17.89 0.51 2.81
CA ALA A 188 -16.66 -0.07 2.28
C ALA A 188 -16.01 -1.04 3.28
N LEU A 189 -15.96 -0.69 4.57
CA LEU A 189 -15.46 -1.57 5.63
C LEU A 189 -16.30 -2.85 5.76
N ALA A 190 -17.63 -2.71 5.82
CA ALA A 190 -18.54 -3.86 5.91
C ALA A 190 -18.41 -4.77 4.67
N ASN A 191 -18.32 -4.19 3.47
CA ASN A 191 -18.13 -4.93 2.23
C ASN A 191 -16.77 -5.63 2.20
N SER A 192 -15.71 -4.97 2.65
CA SER A 192 -14.36 -5.54 2.73
C SER A 192 -14.34 -6.77 3.64
N LEU A 193 -14.92 -6.65 4.83
CA LEU A 193 -15.02 -7.75 5.79
C LEU A 193 -15.84 -8.92 5.22
N ASN A 194 -16.99 -8.64 4.62
CA ASN A 194 -17.83 -9.67 4.01
C ASN A 194 -17.15 -10.36 2.82
N ALA A 195 -16.43 -9.60 1.99
CA ALA A 195 -15.68 -10.13 0.85
C ALA A 195 -14.54 -11.04 1.31
N LEU A 196 -13.78 -10.64 2.34
CA LEU A 196 -12.74 -11.47 2.95
C LEU A 196 -13.32 -12.73 3.59
N TYR A 197 -14.44 -12.63 4.31
CA TYR A 197 -15.13 -13.77 4.90
C TYR A 197 -15.58 -14.79 3.83
N LYS A 198 -16.19 -14.32 2.74
CA LYS A 198 -16.57 -15.17 1.61
C LYS A 198 -15.36 -15.81 0.94
N TRP A 199 -14.28 -15.06 0.76
CA TRP A 199 -13.03 -15.58 0.19
C TRP A 199 -12.43 -16.67 1.07
N TYR A 200 -12.43 -16.48 2.39
CA TYR A 200 -12.00 -17.48 3.37
C TYR A 200 -12.84 -18.77 3.28
N LEU A 201 -14.17 -18.66 3.28
CA LEU A 201 -15.06 -19.82 3.14
C LEU A 201 -14.81 -20.58 1.83
N ASN A 202 -14.62 -19.86 0.72
CA ASN A 202 -14.35 -20.46 -0.59
C ASN A 202 -12.97 -21.14 -0.65
N GLY A 203 -11.95 -20.60 0.04
CA GLY A 203 -10.65 -21.24 0.19
C GLY A 203 -10.72 -22.54 1.00
N ASN A 204 -11.56 -22.57 2.05
CA ASN A 204 -11.74 -23.74 2.90
C ASN A 204 -12.61 -24.86 2.31
N GLN A 205 -13.38 -24.61 1.24
CA GLN A 205 -14.09 -25.67 0.52
C GLN A 205 -13.14 -26.71 -0.10
N TYR A 206 -11.87 -26.38 -0.31
CA TYR A 206 -10.84 -27.32 -0.77
C TYR A 206 -9.93 -27.87 0.35
N ALA A 207 -10.01 -27.32 1.57
CA ALA A 207 -9.21 -27.77 2.72
C ALA A 207 -9.92 -28.86 3.54
N HIS A 208 -11.20 -29.14 3.28
CA HIS A 208 -12.05 -29.98 4.13
C HIS A 208 -12.13 -31.47 3.75
N VAL A 209 -11.07 -32.05 3.17
CA VAL A 209 -11.05 -33.51 2.89
C VAL A 209 -10.52 -34.34 4.06
N ASP A 210 -9.73 -33.82 5.01
CA ASP A 210 -9.06 -34.72 5.98
C ASP A 210 -9.07 -34.36 7.48
N THR A 211 -10.01 -33.51 7.95
CA THR A 211 -10.11 -33.27 9.41
C THR A 211 -11.55 -33.24 9.90
N ARG A 212 -12.19 -34.40 9.88
CA ARG A 212 -13.35 -34.70 10.73
C ARG A 212 -12.95 -35.71 11.79
N GLN A 213 -12.48 -35.22 12.94
CA GLN A 213 -12.74 -35.78 14.27
C GLN A 213 -12.02 -34.92 15.31
N GLN A 214 -12.71 -33.89 15.82
CA GLN A 214 -12.75 -33.46 17.23
C GLN A 214 -13.44 -32.09 17.29
N GLN A 215 -14.59 -32.03 17.95
CA GLN A 215 -15.25 -30.79 18.34
C GLN A 215 -14.44 -30.13 19.48
N PRO A 216 -14.17 -28.82 19.45
CA PRO A 216 -13.70 -28.11 20.63
C PRO A 216 -14.90 -27.55 21.41
N ASP A 217 -14.81 -27.76 22.73
CA ASP A 217 -15.69 -27.27 23.78
C ASP A 217 -15.60 -25.72 23.90
N GLU A 218 -16.72 -25.06 24.17
CA GLU A 218 -16.83 -23.61 24.30
C GLU A 218 -16.15 -23.11 25.59
N SER A 219 -14.91 -22.64 25.50
CA SER A 219 -14.31 -21.74 26.50
C SER A 219 -13.21 -20.89 25.87
N GLU A 220 -13.62 -19.90 25.06
CA GLU A 220 -12.69 -18.97 24.41
C GLU A 220 -12.18 -17.89 25.39
N SER A 221 -10.92 -18.04 25.78
CA SER A 221 -10.04 -16.93 26.12
C SER A 221 -9.32 -16.53 24.83
N GLU A 222 -9.77 -15.46 24.17
CA GLU A 222 -9.15 -14.92 22.95
C GLU A 222 -7.75 -14.39 23.24
N ASN A 223 -6.72 -15.21 23.01
CA ASN A 223 -5.35 -14.74 22.93
C ASN A 223 -4.95 -14.72 21.44
N VAL A 224 -4.66 -13.54 20.92
CA VAL A 224 -4.27 -13.31 19.51
C VAL A 224 -3.09 -14.21 19.09
N LYS A 225 -2.25 -14.64 20.03
CA LYS A 225 -1.15 -15.58 19.81
C LYS A 225 -1.62 -16.97 19.38
N ASP A 226 -2.66 -17.51 20.00
CA ASP A 226 -3.13 -18.88 19.77
C ASP A 226 -3.78 -19.01 18.39
N VAL A 227 -4.49 -17.95 17.98
CA VAL A 227 -5.04 -17.82 16.62
C VAL A 227 -3.91 -17.83 15.59
N LEU A 228 -2.83 -17.08 15.83
CA LEU A 228 -1.68 -16.99 14.93
C LEU A 228 -0.85 -18.28 14.85
N GLU A 229 -0.76 -19.07 15.93
CA GLU A 229 -0.11 -20.38 15.93
C GLU A 229 -0.92 -21.43 15.15
N ALA A 230 -2.25 -21.43 15.27
CA ALA A 230 -3.11 -22.34 14.50
C ALA A 230 -2.97 -22.16 12.95
N TYR A 231 -2.73 -20.93 12.50
CA TYR A 231 -2.52 -20.61 11.07
C TYR A 231 -1.18 -21.12 10.49
N GLU A 232 -0.20 -21.51 11.33
CA GLU A 232 1.10 -22.00 10.85
C GLU A 232 1.00 -23.32 10.07
N THR A 233 -0.04 -24.09 10.35
CA THR A 233 -0.30 -25.42 9.78
C THR A 233 -0.78 -25.39 8.32
N LEU A 234 -1.18 -24.23 7.79
CA LEU A 234 -1.65 -24.06 6.41
C LEU A 234 -0.49 -23.59 5.51
N SER A 235 0.03 -24.46 4.66
CA SER A 235 1.29 -24.27 3.92
C SER A 235 1.45 -22.94 3.16
N SER A 236 0.38 -22.37 2.57
CA SER A 236 0.45 -21.08 1.85
C SER A 236 0.15 -19.88 2.74
N ALA A 237 -0.71 -20.02 3.74
CA ALA A 237 -0.92 -19.01 4.77
C ALA A 237 0.34 -18.84 5.63
N SER A 238 1.11 -19.92 5.84
CA SER A 238 2.35 -19.96 6.60
C SER A 238 3.41 -19.00 6.06
N GLU A 239 3.57 -18.87 4.74
CA GLU A 239 4.57 -17.95 4.15
C GLU A 239 4.19 -16.47 4.32
N PHE A 240 2.92 -16.12 4.11
CA PHE A 240 2.43 -14.75 4.32
C PHE A 240 2.44 -14.35 5.80
N VAL A 241 2.04 -15.27 6.68
CA VAL A 241 2.09 -15.09 8.13
C VAL A 241 3.54 -14.93 8.59
N LYS A 242 4.49 -15.68 8.03
CA LYS A 242 5.92 -15.50 8.29
C LYS A 242 6.41 -14.11 7.88
N GLY A 243 6.06 -13.64 6.68
CA GLY A 243 6.43 -12.30 6.20
C GLY A 243 5.90 -11.19 7.11
N PHE A 244 4.60 -11.24 7.41
CA PHE A 244 3.95 -10.28 8.33
C PHE A 244 4.56 -10.31 9.73
N ARG A 245 4.76 -11.50 10.31
CA ARG A 245 5.40 -11.64 11.63
C ARG A 245 6.81 -11.11 11.63
N SER A 246 7.62 -11.49 10.65
CA SER A 246 9.01 -11.01 10.52
C SER A 246 9.02 -9.48 10.48
N LYS A 247 8.15 -8.87 9.69
CA LYS A 247 8.02 -7.41 9.65
C LYS A 247 7.63 -6.81 10.99
N LYS A 248 6.63 -7.36 11.67
CA LYS A 248 6.20 -6.89 12.98
C LYS A 248 7.30 -7.00 14.06
N VAL A 249 8.10 -8.07 14.01
CA VAL A 249 9.25 -8.24 14.91
C VAL A 249 10.32 -7.19 14.60
N LEU A 250 10.63 -6.94 13.32
CA LEU A 250 11.55 -5.88 12.92
C LEU A 250 11.08 -4.49 13.37
N GLU A 251 9.81 -4.14 13.10
CA GLU A 251 9.21 -2.87 13.53
C GLU A 251 9.25 -2.69 15.06
N THR A 252 9.01 -3.78 15.80
CA THR A 252 9.15 -3.80 17.27
C THR A 252 10.59 -3.55 17.69
N GLY A 253 11.57 -4.15 17.00
CA GLY A 253 12.98 -3.93 17.26
C GLY A 253 13.44 -2.51 16.97
N ILE A 254 12.96 -1.92 15.86
CA ILE A 254 13.20 -0.50 15.51
C ILE A 254 12.59 0.42 16.57
N SER A 255 11.35 0.17 17.00
CA SER A 255 10.70 0.95 18.06
C SER A 255 11.46 0.86 19.39
N LYS A 256 11.92 -0.34 19.77
CA LYS A 256 12.78 -0.54 20.94
C LYS A 256 14.10 0.20 20.81
N PHE A 257 14.72 0.21 19.64
CA PHE A 257 15.94 0.98 19.38
C PHE A 257 15.69 2.48 19.55
N ASN A 258 14.62 3.00 18.96
CA ASN A 258 14.24 4.41 19.05
C ASN A 258 13.81 4.84 20.47
N LEU A 259 13.56 3.89 21.37
CA LEU A 259 13.35 4.16 22.80
C LEU A 259 14.62 3.98 23.63
N ASN A 260 15.41 2.95 23.31
CA ASN A 260 16.65 2.59 23.98
C ASN A 260 17.56 1.82 23.01
N PRO A 261 18.60 2.46 22.43
CA PRO A 261 19.43 1.85 21.40
C PRO A 261 20.06 0.52 21.82
N LYS A 262 20.54 0.41 23.06
CA LYS A 262 21.18 -0.82 23.57
C LYS A 262 20.22 -2.00 23.57
N LYS A 263 19.03 -1.81 24.14
CA LYS A 263 17.98 -2.86 24.18
C LYS A 263 17.43 -3.17 22.80
N GLY A 264 17.36 -2.18 21.91
CA GLY A 264 16.97 -2.37 20.52
C GLY A 264 17.92 -3.30 19.78
N ILE A 265 19.23 -3.03 19.85
CA ILE A 265 20.26 -3.86 19.21
C ILE A 265 20.25 -5.29 19.76
N GLU A 266 20.15 -5.46 21.09
CA GLU A 266 20.05 -6.80 21.69
C GLU A 266 18.84 -7.57 21.16
N TYR A 267 17.66 -6.93 21.13
CA TYR A 267 16.46 -7.56 20.60
C TYR A 267 16.59 -7.92 19.11
N LEU A 268 17.23 -7.06 18.30
CA LEU A 268 17.42 -7.30 16.87
C LEU A 268 18.44 -8.42 16.58
N LEU A 269 19.46 -8.58 17.43
CA LEU A 269 20.39 -9.70 17.41
C LEU A 269 19.70 -11.02 17.79
N GLU A 270 18.92 -11.01 18.87
CA GLU A 270 18.16 -12.19 19.33
C GLU A 270 17.20 -12.72 18.26
N ASN A 271 16.58 -11.80 17.50
CA ASN A 271 15.64 -12.15 16.43
C ASN A 271 16.31 -12.28 15.04
N GLN A 272 17.65 -12.31 14.97
CA GLN A 272 18.44 -12.54 13.76
C GLN A 272 18.26 -11.50 12.63
N PHE A 273 17.79 -10.29 12.95
CA PHE A 273 17.80 -9.16 12.01
C PHE A 273 19.18 -8.55 11.88
N ILE A 274 20.01 -8.69 12.91
CA ILE A 274 21.44 -8.45 12.86
C ILE A 274 22.13 -9.84 12.93
N PRO A 275 22.90 -10.25 11.90
CA PRO A 275 23.44 -11.61 11.82
C PRO A 275 24.33 -12.01 12.99
N ALA A 276 25.17 -11.09 13.46
CA ALA A 276 26.05 -11.29 14.59
C ALA A 276 26.38 -9.96 15.27
N ARG A 277 26.84 -10.03 16.52
CA ARG A 277 27.31 -8.86 17.29
C ARG A 277 28.72 -8.46 16.84
N THR A 278 28.91 -8.27 15.54
CA THR A 278 30.16 -7.74 14.97
C THR A 278 29.98 -6.26 14.64
N PRO A 279 31.05 -5.45 14.69
CA PRO A 279 30.96 -4.04 14.35
C PRO A 279 30.39 -3.78 12.95
N ASN A 280 30.82 -4.58 11.97
CA ASN A 280 30.36 -4.48 10.57
C ASN A 280 28.86 -4.79 10.41
N ASP A 281 28.37 -5.85 11.05
CA ASP A 281 26.96 -6.24 10.94
C ASP A 281 26.04 -5.20 11.58
N VAL A 282 26.44 -4.67 12.74
CA VAL A 282 25.71 -3.61 13.44
C VAL A 282 25.75 -2.32 12.61
N ALA A 283 26.91 -1.91 12.09
CA ALA A 283 27.05 -0.72 11.25
C ALA A 283 26.20 -0.82 9.97
N TYR A 284 26.25 -1.97 9.30
CA TYR A 284 25.46 -2.22 8.10
C TYR A 284 23.96 -2.12 8.40
N PHE A 285 23.50 -2.69 9.52
CA PHE A 285 22.09 -2.60 9.93
C PHE A 285 21.68 -1.15 10.23
N LEU A 286 22.48 -0.42 11.01
CA LEU A 286 22.19 0.97 11.38
C LEU A 286 22.13 1.91 10.16
N LEU A 287 22.98 1.65 9.15
CA LEU A 287 23.04 2.48 7.94
C LEU A 287 21.89 2.19 6.96
N ASN A 288 21.50 0.91 6.80
CA ASN A 288 20.60 0.50 5.73
C ASN A 288 19.14 0.28 6.18
N THR A 289 18.87 0.29 7.48
CA THR A 289 17.51 0.06 8.00
C THR A 289 16.74 1.37 8.11
N ALA A 290 15.68 1.51 7.31
CA ALA A 290 14.77 2.66 7.40
C ALA A 290 13.99 2.66 8.72
N GLY A 291 13.73 3.85 9.27
CA GLY A 291 12.91 4.03 10.48
C GLY A 291 13.67 4.11 11.80
N LEU A 292 14.99 3.86 11.78
CA LEU A 292 15.85 4.18 12.92
C LEU A 292 16.04 5.70 13.04
N ASP A 293 15.97 6.23 14.26
CA ASP A 293 16.20 7.66 14.51
C ASP A 293 17.69 8.00 14.36
N ALA A 294 18.01 8.87 13.41
CA ALA A 294 19.39 9.26 13.10
C ALA A 294 20.13 9.89 14.29
N THR A 295 19.40 10.58 15.17
CA THR A 295 19.95 11.18 16.40
C THR A 295 20.38 10.08 17.37
N LEU A 296 19.52 9.08 17.55
CA LEU A 296 19.79 7.95 18.44
C LEU A 296 20.85 7.00 17.88
N ILE A 297 21.00 6.91 16.55
CA ILE A 297 22.16 6.27 15.94
C ILE A 297 23.44 7.01 16.38
N GLY A 298 23.46 8.34 16.25
CA GLY A 298 24.60 9.15 16.65
C GLY A 298 24.96 9.01 18.13
N GLU A 299 23.97 9.07 19.03
CA GLU A 299 24.16 8.84 20.46
C GLU A 299 24.65 7.41 20.76
N CYS A 300 24.09 6.42 20.07
CA CYS A 300 24.48 5.03 20.21
C CYS A 300 25.95 4.81 19.83
N LEU A 301 26.46 5.50 18.80
CA LEU A 301 27.86 5.40 18.35
C LEU A 301 28.83 6.29 19.15
N GLY A 302 28.33 7.39 19.74
CA GLY A 302 29.14 8.40 20.42
C GLY A 302 29.56 8.05 21.86
N GLU A 303 29.07 6.97 22.45
CA GLU A 303 29.53 6.50 23.77
C GLU A 303 30.96 5.92 23.69
N ALA A 304 31.80 6.24 24.68
CA ALA A 304 33.21 5.82 24.78
C ALA A 304 33.38 4.33 25.14
N ASP A 305 32.81 3.45 24.33
CA ASP A 305 32.87 1.99 24.41
C ASP A 305 33.66 1.47 23.20
N GLU A 306 34.67 0.64 23.44
CA GLU A 306 35.59 0.13 22.42
C GLU A 306 34.84 -0.61 21.28
N PHE A 307 33.74 -1.28 21.62
CA PHE A 307 32.87 -1.92 20.63
C PHE A 307 32.18 -0.89 19.72
N ARG A 308 31.71 0.23 20.27
CA ARG A 308 30.97 1.26 19.52
C ARG A 308 31.90 2.11 18.66
N VAL A 309 33.10 2.39 19.18
CA VAL A 309 34.18 3.00 18.41
C VAL A 309 34.55 2.15 17.19
N SER A 310 34.48 0.82 17.32
CA SER A 310 34.74 -0.10 16.20
C SER A 310 33.58 -0.19 15.21
N VAL A 311 32.35 0.19 15.61
CA VAL A 311 31.14 0.20 14.75
C VAL A 311 31.10 1.48 13.88
N MET A 312 31.65 2.59 14.39
CA MET A 312 31.79 3.87 13.69
C MET A 312 32.75 3.77 12.50
#